data_AF-A0A819SCM0-F1
#
_entry.id   AF-A0A819SCM0-F1
#
_cell.length_a   1.000
_cell.length_b   1.000
_cell.length_c   1.000
_cell.angle_alpha   90.00
_cell.angle_beta   90.00
_cell.angle_gamma   90.00
#
_symmetry.space_group_name_H-M   'P 1'
#
loop_
_entity.id
_entity.type
_entity.pdbx_description
1 polymer ?
#
loop_
_entity_poly.entity_id
_entity_poly.type
_entity_poly.pdbx_seq_one_letter_code
_entity_poly.pdbx_strand_id
1 'polypeptide(L)'
;MINDMYYTRYAETLLVSEIRDENISRKISGLLGKIHQIDMPLVKEPIWLFNTIERYLSDITFIINKLKDDEDRQIFQELRSVCNFTQEFEHLKKLLSTIDSPVCFTHNDFQPGNILRLNCESDNFTVIDFEYCSYNYRGFDIGNHFCEFMFDYKSATEWPFFKADFTCYPNEKQQMNFLLSYIDALIASQDKYIYSIHQITNGMDYNEIDFDRNKLARKIIKEANYFALAAHFFWTLWAIHMAVSATIKFGYLQYARTRLTAYYLQRNMLTDVNHNELTPMVPQFTEDLLRSSKNPFYKSYIKTVDKII
;
A
#
# COMPACT_ATOMS: atom_id res chain seq x y z
N MET A 1 -37.34 18.54 25.27
CA MET A 1 -37.09 17.29 24.52
C MET A 1 -37.11 17.66 23.05
N ILE A 2 -35.95 18.04 22.52
CA ILE A 2 -35.76 18.19 21.07
C ILE A 2 -35.46 16.77 20.58
N ASN A 3 -36.31 16.24 19.71
CA ASN A 3 -36.07 14.97 19.03
C ASN A 3 -34.73 15.08 18.31
N ASP A 4 -33.76 14.28 18.73
CA ASP A 4 -32.55 14.03 17.97
C ASP A 4 -32.96 13.45 16.61
N MET A 5 -33.00 14.35 15.62
CA MET A 5 -33.20 14.04 14.23
C MET A 5 -32.12 13.02 13.85
N TYR A 6 -32.54 11.80 13.55
CA TYR A 6 -31.71 10.76 12.96
C TYR A 6 -30.99 11.34 11.74
N TYR A 7 -29.74 11.78 11.92
CA TYR A 7 -28.86 12.03 10.80
C TYR A 7 -28.59 10.66 10.18
N THR A 8 -29.34 10.30 9.16
CA THR A 8 -29.02 9.17 8.30
C THR A 8 -27.65 9.45 7.71
N ARG A 9 -26.60 8.82 8.23
CA ARG A 9 -25.28 8.87 7.62
C ARG A 9 -25.38 8.16 6.27
N TYR A 10 -25.43 8.92 5.20
CA TYR A 10 -25.56 8.39 3.84
C TYR A 10 -24.34 7.60 3.39
N ALA A 11 -23.15 7.97 3.89
CA ALA A 11 -21.92 7.21 3.67
C ALA A 11 -20.89 7.46 4.78
N GLU A 12 -20.00 6.49 5.00
CA GLU A 12 -18.84 6.65 5.88
C GLU A 12 -17.60 5.98 5.31
N THR A 13 -16.42 6.56 5.58
CA THR A 13 -15.13 5.96 5.21
C THR A 13 -14.82 4.76 6.08
N LEU A 14 -14.17 3.76 5.50
CA LEU A 14 -13.73 2.59 6.25
C LEU A 14 -12.63 2.94 7.26
N LEU A 15 -12.62 2.18 8.35
CA LEU A 15 -11.53 2.08 9.30
C LEU A 15 -10.48 1.08 8.81
N VAL A 16 -9.25 1.22 9.33
CA VAL A 16 -8.19 0.25 9.03
C VAL A 16 -8.55 -1.17 9.52
N SER A 17 -9.28 -1.29 10.63
CA SER A 17 -9.75 -2.59 11.13
C SER A 17 -10.76 -3.25 10.20
N GLU A 18 -11.53 -2.45 9.45
CA GLU A 18 -12.55 -2.95 8.54
C GLU A 18 -11.94 -3.48 7.23
N ILE A 19 -10.90 -2.84 6.69
CA ILE A 19 -10.22 -3.38 5.49
C ILE A 19 -9.49 -4.71 5.78
N ARG A 20 -9.22 -5.01 7.06
CA ARG A 20 -8.63 -6.27 7.54
C ARG A 20 -9.68 -7.38 7.75
N ASP A 21 -10.96 -7.04 7.81
CA ASP A 21 -12.05 -8.03 7.91
C ASP A 21 -12.14 -8.86 6.62
N GLU A 22 -12.26 -10.18 6.76
CA GLU A 22 -12.20 -11.12 5.63
C GLU A 22 -13.28 -10.82 4.57
N ASN A 23 -14.50 -10.48 5.00
CA ASN A 23 -15.63 -10.27 4.10
C ASN A 23 -15.56 -8.89 3.43
N ILE A 24 -15.26 -7.85 4.20
CA ILE A 24 -15.09 -6.48 3.65
C ILE A 24 -13.92 -6.47 2.67
N SER A 25 -12.79 -7.08 3.06
CA SER A 25 -11.59 -7.22 2.23
C SER A 25 -11.90 -7.83 0.86
N ARG A 26 -12.68 -8.92 0.81
CA ARG A 26 -13.14 -9.52 -0.47
C ARG A 26 -13.94 -8.54 -1.33
N LYS A 27 -14.85 -7.77 -0.72
CA LYS A 27 -15.75 -6.85 -1.44
C LYS A 27 -14.98 -5.68 -2.04
N ILE A 28 -14.13 -5.03 -1.25
CA ILE A 28 -13.29 -3.92 -1.74
C ILE A 28 -12.26 -4.41 -2.77
N SER A 29 -11.77 -5.65 -2.64
CA SER A 29 -10.89 -6.26 -3.62
C SER A 29 -11.57 -6.46 -4.98
N GLY A 30 -12.84 -6.88 -4.98
CA GLY A 30 -13.63 -6.97 -6.19
C GLY A 30 -13.88 -5.61 -6.86
N LEU A 31 -13.99 -4.53 -6.07
CA LEU A 31 -14.05 -3.16 -6.60
C LEU A 31 -12.73 -2.74 -7.26
N LEU A 32 -11.59 -3.03 -6.61
CA LEU A 32 -10.27 -2.76 -7.19
C LEU A 32 -10.07 -3.54 -8.50
N GLY A 33 -10.51 -4.80 -8.54
CA GLY A 33 -10.52 -5.61 -9.76
C GLY A 33 -11.32 -4.99 -10.90
N LYS A 34 -12.46 -4.37 -10.61
CA LYS A 34 -13.24 -3.61 -11.61
C LYS A 34 -12.52 -2.33 -12.04
N ILE A 35 -11.92 -1.59 -11.11
CA ILE A 35 -11.14 -0.38 -11.43
C ILE A 35 -9.99 -0.70 -12.41
N HIS A 36 -9.26 -1.79 -12.16
CA HIS A 36 -8.15 -2.24 -13.01
C HIS A 36 -8.56 -2.64 -14.42
N GLN A 37 -9.85 -2.74 -14.72
CA GLN A 37 -10.37 -3.06 -16.05
C GLN A 37 -10.95 -1.85 -16.78
N ILE A 38 -11.00 -0.68 -16.14
CA ILE A 38 -11.47 0.53 -16.78
C ILE A 38 -10.48 0.93 -17.88
N ASP A 39 -11.00 1.18 -19.07
CA ASP A 39 -10.24 1.77 -20.17
C ASP A 39 -10.44 3.29 -20.18
N MET A 40 -9.47 4.03 -19.62
CA MET A 40 -9.51 5.49 -19.55
C MET A 40 -8.69 6.12 -20.68
N PRO A 41 -9.12 7.21 -21.32
CA PRO A 41 -8.39 7.88 -22.40
C PRO A 41 -7.18 8.70 -21.88
N LEU A 42 -6.23 8.02 -21.22
CA LEU A 42 -5.02 8.56 -20.62
C LEU A 42 -3.77 7.87 -21.19
N VAL A 43 -2.58 8.39 -20.86
CA VAL A 43 -1.30 7.74 -21.17
C VAL A 43 -1.26 6.35 -20.53
N LYS A 44 -0.98 5.32 -21.33
CA LYS A 44 -1.01 3.91 -20.90
C LYS A 44 0.32 3.43 -20.29
N GLU A 45 1.40 4.14 -20.54
CA GLU A 45 2.72 3.82 -19.99
C GLU A 45 2.77 4.16 -18.49
N PRO A 46 3.38 3.31 -17.64
CA PRO A 46 3.39 3.46 -16.18
C PRO A 46 4.44 4.49 -15.72
N ILE A 47 4.44 5.68 -16.31
CA ILE A 47 5.45 6.73 -16.06
C ILE A 47 5.19 7.51 -14.76
N TRP A 48 3.96 7.49 -14.24
CA TRP A 48 3.54 8.35 -13.12
C TRP A 48 4.37 8.11 -11.86
N LEU A 49 4.57 6.85 -11.47
CA LEU A 49 5.24 6.49 -10.23
C LEU A 49 6.69 6.97 -10.21
N PHE A 50 7.48 6.55 -11.21
CA PHE A 50 8.91 6.84 -11.24
C PHE A 50 9.18 8.33 -11.51
N ASN A 51 8.45 8.97 -12.42
CA ASN A 51 8.63 10.40 -12.67
C ASN A 51 8.26 11.26 -11.45
N THR A 52 7.25 10.85 -10.67
CA THR A 52 6.88 11.56 -9.44
C THR A 52 7.93 11.38 -8.36
N ILE A 53 8.49 10.19 -8.20
CA ILE A 53 9.62 9.97 -7.28
C ILE A 53 10.83 10.83 -7.69
N GLU A 54 11.18 10.85 -8.98
CA GLU A 54 12.30 11.68 -9.48
C GLU A 54 12.10 13.16 -9.19
N ARG A 55 10.87 13.68 -9.34
CA ARG A 55 10.51 15.06 -8.95
C ARG A 55 10.65 15.28 -7.45
N TYR A 56 10.17 14.38 -6.60
CA TYR A 56 10.35 14.54 -5.15
C TYR A 56 11.83 14.50 -4.75
N LEU A 57 12.64 13.69 -5.41
CA LEU A 57 14.09 13.64 -5.19
C LEU A 57 14.78 14.94 -5.61
N SER A 58 14.37 15.59 -6.71
CA SER A 58 14.94 16.89 -7.10
C SER A 58 14.67 17.98 -6.08
N ASP A 59 13.50 17.91 -5.42
CA ASP A 59 13.05 18.95 -4.49
C ASP A 59 13.61 18.77 -3.07
N ILE A 60 14.11 17.59 -2.72
CA ILE A 60 14.53 17.22 -1.35
C ILE A 60 15.60 18.16 -0.77
N THR A 61 16.52 18.65 -1.61
CA THR A 61 17.61 19.55 -1.18
C THR A 61 17.08 20.94 -0.84
N PHE A 62 15.97 21.35 -1.44
CA PHE A 62 15.34 22.64 -1.15
C PHE A 62 14.44 22.57 0.09
N ILE A 63 13.77 21.43 0.31
CA ILE A 63 12.89 21.18 1.45
C ILE A 63 13.62 21.40 2.78
N ILE A 64 14.88 20.98 2.91
CA ILE A 64 15.66 21.13 4.15
C ILE A 64 15.74 22.59 4.62
N ASN A 65 15.85 23.54 3.69
CA ASN A 65 16.02 24.96 4.01
C ASN A 65 14.68 25.61 4.44
N LYS A 66 13.56 24.90 4.24
CA LYS A 66 12.22 25.37 4.57
C LYS A 66 11.65 24.77 5.85
N LEU A 67 12.28 23.73 6.39
CA LEU A 67 11.87 23.15 7.67
C LEU A 67 12.11 24.16 8.80
N LYS A 68 11.04 24.48 9.53
CA LYS A 68 11.07 25.50 10.59
C LYS A 68 11.37 24.91 11.96
N ASP A 69 10.76 23.76 12.25
CA ASP A 69 10.84 23.12 13.56
C ASP A 69 12.16 22.35 13.75
N ASP A 70 12.67 22.31 14.99
CA ASP A 70 13.93 21.64 15.33
C ASP A 70 13.79 20.11 15.36
N GLU A 71 12.65 19.58 15.82
CA GLU A 71 12.36 18.15 15.81
C GLU A 71 12.27 17.65 14.36
N ASP A 72 11.57 18.40 13.50
CA ASP A 72 11.47 18.09 12.08
C ASP A 72 12.85 18.07 11.39
N ARG A 73 13.69 19.06 11.68
CA ARG A 73 15.08 19.09 11.16
C ARG A 73 15.91 17.91 11.64
N GLN A 74 15.75 17.52 12.91
CA GLN A 74 16.42 16.34 13.46
C GLN A 74 15.97 15.06 12.75
N ILE A 75 14.65 14.81 12.63
CA ILE A 75 14.12 13.62 11.97
C ILE A 75 14.60 13.56 10.52
N PHE A 76 14.60 14.69 9.81
CA PHE A 76 15.11 14.74 8.44
C PHE A 76 16.60 14.41 8.34
N GLN A 77 17.43 14.87 9.28
CA GLN A 77 18.84 14.48 9.35
C GLN A 77 19.00 12.98 9.60
N GLU A 78 18.19 12.39 10.48
CA GLU A 78 18.17 10.95 10.71
C GLU A 78 17.81 10.19 9.42
N LEU A 79 16.75 10.60 8.69
CA LEU A 79 16.35 10.08 7.36
C LEU A 79 17.52 10.03 6.38
N ARG A 80 18.25 11.15 6.24
CA ARG A 80 19.42 11.23 5.34
C ARG A 80 20.63 10.43 5.82
N SER A 81 20.76 10.21 7.13
CA SER A 81 21.90 9.46 7.69
C SER A 81 21.84 7.97 7.37
N VAL A 82 20.64 7.41 7.18
CA VAL A 82 20.47 5.97 6.89
C VAL A 82 20.08 5.67 5.46
N CYS A 83 19.56 6.65 4.71
CA CYS A 83 19.07 6.46 3.35
C CYS A 83 19.66 7.51 2.41
N ASN A 84 20.49 7.05 1.47
CA ASN A 84 20.78 7.83 0.27
C ASN A 84 19.63 7.64 -0.73
N PHE A 85 18.64 8.54 -0.68
CA PHE A 85 17.40 8.39 -1.45
C PHE A 85 17.63 8.21 -2.96
N THR A 86 18.60 8.89 -3.56
CA THR A 86 18.90 8.73 -5.00
C THR A 86 19.44 7.34 -5.30
N GLN A 87 20.43 6.86 -4.53
CA GLN A 87 20.99 5.53 -4.73
C GLN A 87 19.97 4.42 -4.43
N GLU A 88 19.17 4.61 -3.38
CA GLU A 88 18.12 3.68 -2.99
C GLU A 88 17.03 3.59 -4.06
N PHE A 89 16.65 4.72 -4.67
CA PHE A 89 15.68 4.72 -5.77
C PHE A 89 16.20 3.99 -7.00
N GLU A 90 17.47 4.16 -7.39
CA GLU A 90 18.07 3.40 -8.49
C GLU A 90 18.09 1.88 -8.20
N HIS A 91 18.41 1.50 -6.97
CA HIS A 91 18.33 0.11 -6.53
C HIS A 91 16.91 -0.43 -6.66
N LEU A 92 15.92 0.32 -6.15
CA LEU A 92 14.51 -0.05 -6.21
C LEU A 92 14.02 -0.17 -7.66
N LYS A 93 14.34 0.78 -8.55
CA LYS A 93 14.02 0.69 -9.98
C LYS A 93 14.57 -0.59 -10.60
N LYS A 94 15.85 -0.91 -10.34
CA LYS A 94 16.49 -2.12 -10.83
C LYS A 94 15.79 -3.38 -10.31
N LEU A 95 15.46 -3.41 -9.01
CA LEU A 95 14.73 -4.53 -8.40
C LEU A 95 13.36 -4.73 -9.06
N LEU A 96 12.55 -3.68 -9.17
CA LEU A 96 11.20 -3.74 -9.73
C LEU A 96 11.20 -4.10 -11.22
N SER A 97 12.27 -3.76 -11.97
CA SER A 97 12.41 -4.19 -13.37
C SER A 97 12.49 -5.71 -13.55
N THR A 98 12.79 -6.47 -12.48
CA THR A 98 12.79 -7.94 -12.48
C THR A 98 11.41 -8.55 -12.19
N ILE A 99 10.41 -7.73 -11.87
CA ILE A 99 9.07 -8.15 -11.47
C ILE A 99 8.10 -7.84 -12.61
N ASP A 100 7.61 -8.89 -13.26
CA ASP A 100 6.59 -8.79 -14.31
C ASP A 100 5.21 -8.50 -13.70
N SER A 101 4.89 -7.21 -13.53
CA SER A 101 3.57 -6.72 -13.13
C SER A 101 2.87 -6.09 -14.34
N PRO A 102 1.66 -6.55 -14.73
CA PRO A 102 0.84 -5.88 -15.73
C PRO A 102 0.54 -4.42 -15.39
N VAL A 103 0.41 -3.61 -16.44
CA VAL A 103 -0.02 -2.21 -16.37
C VAL A 103 -1.52 -2.13 -16.59
N CYS A 104 -2.22 -1.40 -15.72
CA CYS A 104 -3.66 -1.19 -15.81
C CYS A 104 -4.01 0.22 -15.29
N PHE A 105 -5.27 0.63 -15.44
CA PHE A 105 -5.74 1.83 -14.74
C PHE A 105 -5.76 1.55 -13.23
N THR A 106 -5.21 2.45 -12.44
CA THR A 106 -5.00 2.26 -10.98
C THR A 106 -5.50 3.48 -10.22
N HIS A 107 -5.91 3.27 -8.98
CA HIS A 107 -6.25 4.32 -8.03
C HIS A 107 -4.99 4.98 -7.47
N ASN A 108 -3.94 4.19 -7.23
CA ASN A 108 -2.66 4.53 -6.60
C ASN A 108 -2.72 4.92 -5.11
N ASP A 109 -3.89 5.35 -4.60
CA ASP A 109 -4.10 5.61 -3.17
C ASP A 109 -5.33 4.88 -2.59
N PHE A 110 -5.39 3.54 -2.76
CA PHE A 110 -6.52 2.71 -2.34
C PHE A 110 -6.57 2.45 -0.81
N GLN A 111 -6.58 3.54 -0.03
CA GLN A 111 -6.60 3.52 1.44
C GLN A 111 -8.04 3.50 2.02
N PRO A 112 -8.25 3.12 3.30
CA PRO A 112 -9.58 3.09 3.92
C PRO A 112 -10.35 4.42 3.84
N GLY A 113 -9.64 5.55 3.90
CA GLY A 113 -10.21 6.89 3.76
C GLY A 113 -10.90 7.15 2.43
N ASN A 114 -10.50 6.42 1.37
CA ASN A 114 -11.00 6.60 0.00
C ASN A 114 -12.07 5.55 -0.38
N ILE A 115 -12.47 4.71 0.58
CA ILE A 115 -13.51 3.69 0.38
C ILE A 115 -14.71 4.05 1.26
N LEU A 116 -15.82 4.38 0.62
CA LEU A 116 -17.07 4.73 1.27
C LEU A 116 -18.00 3.54 1.35
N ARG A 117 -18.47 3.22 2.56
CA ARG A 117 -19.64 2.38 2.80
C ARG A 117 -20.89 3.22 2.59
N LEU A 118 -21.71 2.85 1.60
CA LEU A 118 -22.98 3.49 1.29
C LEU A 118 -24.06 2.90 2.18
N ASN A 119 -24.78 3.74 2.93
CA ASN A 119 -25.71 3.32 3.99
C ASN A 119 -25.01 2.44 5.04
N CYS A 120 -24.83 2.93 6.27
CA CYS A 120 -24.04 2.27 7.33
C CYS A 120 -24.38 0.78 7.59
N GLU A 121 -25.59 0.34 7.26
CA GLU A 121 -26.05 -1.05 7.42
C GLU A 121 -25.81 -1.96 6.20
N SER A 122 -25.29 -1.43 5.10
CA SER A 122 -25.08 -2.18 3.87
C SER A 122 -23.61 -2.39 3.56
N ASP A 123 -23.29 -3.56 2.98
CA ASP A 123 -21.95 -3.84 2.45
C ASP A 123 -21.80 -3.37 1.00
N ASN A 124 -22.41 -2.24 0.67
CA ASN A 124 -22.27 -1.58 -0.62
C ASN A 124 -21.17 -0.54 -0.50
N PHE A 125 -20.08 -0.71 -1.24
CA PHE A 125 -18.93 0.18 -1.18
C PHE A 125 -18.74 0.91 -2.51
N THR A 126 -18.23 2.14 -2.43
CA THR A 126 -17.75 2.90 -3.58
C THR A 126 -16.40 3.53 -3.28
N VAL A 127 -15.66 3.84 -4.33
CA VAL A 127 -14.28 4.35 -4.25
C VAL A 127 -14.30 5.79 -4.74
N ILE A 128 -13.63 6.67 -4.02
CA ILE A 128 -13.57 8.10 -4.30
C ILE A 128 -12.11 8.57 -4.32
N ASP A 129 -11.90 9.83 -4.69
CA ASP A 129 -10.60 10.49 -4.61
C ASP A 129 -9.50 9.88 -5.50
N PHE A 130 -9.78 9.89 -6.80
CA PHE A 130 -8.84 9.43 -7.85
C PHE A 130 -7.74 10.47 -8.15
N GLU A 131 -7.30 11.27 -7.18
CA GLU A 131 -6.32 12.36 -7.40
C GLU A 131 -4.96 11.85 -7.92
N TYR A 132 -4.57 10.65 -7.51
CA TYR A 132 -3.35 9.99 -7.96
C TYR A 132 -3.58 8.98 -9.09
N CYS A 133 -4.78 8.86 -9.64
CA CYS A 133 -5.06 7.80 -10.61
C CYS A 133 -4.22 7.94 -11.89
N SER A 134 -3.76 6.81 -12.41
CA SER A 134 -3.01 6.75 -13.66
C SER A 134 -3.03 5.32 -14.21
N TYR A 135 -2.51 5.12 -15.42
CA TYR A 135 -1.98 3.80 -15.74
C TYR A 135 -0.72 3.57 -14.92
N ASN A 136 -0.67 2.45 -14.21
CA ASN A 136 0.45 2.04 -13.38
C ASN A 136 0.48 0.51 -13.22
N TYR A 137 1.51 -0.01 -12.58
CA TYR A 137 1.64 -1.41 -12.26
C TYR A 137 0.55 -1.86 -11.27
N ARG A 138 -0.21 -2.92 -11.58
CA ARG A 138 -1.21 -3.47 -10.64
C ARG A 138 -0.59 -3.87 -9.29
N GLY A 139 0.68 -4.31 -9.30
CA GLY A 139 1.43 -4.62 -8.10
C GLY A 139 1.58 -3.41 -7.18
N PHE A 140 1.70 -2.19 -7.73
CA PHE A 140 1.75 -0.96 -6.93
C PHE A 140 0.45 -0.70 -6.20
N ASP A 141 -0.69 -0.73 -6.89
CA ASP A 141 -1.97 -0.39 -6.27
C ASP A 141 -2.36 -1.40 -5.17
N ILE A 142 -2.17 -2.69 -5.45
CA ILE A 142 -2.41 -3.78 -4.49
C ILE A 142 -1.38 -3.73 -3.35
N GLY A 143 -0.10 -3.56 -3.66
CA GLY A 143 0.97 -3.47 -2.67
C GLY A 143 0.79 -2.26 -1.74
N ASN A 144 0.38 -1.12 -2.29
CA ASN A 144 0.05 0.07 -1.50
C ASN A 144 -1.16 -0.20 -0.59
N HIS A 145 -2.23 -0.80 -1.11
CA HIS A 145 -3.37 -1.19 -0.27
C HIS A 145 -2.96 -2.10 0.90
N PHE A 146 -2.08 -3.08 0.66
CA PHE A 146 -1.53 -3.93 1.72
C PHE A 146 -0.68 -3.14 2.73
N CYS A 147 0.07 -2.11 2.30
CA CYS A 147 0.75 -1.22 3.23
C CYS A 147 -0.25 -0.52 4.16
N GLU A 148 -1.41 -0.10 3.67
CA GLU A 148 -2.44 0.60 4.45
C GLU A 148 -3.08 -0.27 5.54
N PHE A 149 -2.89 -1.59 5.52
CA PHE A 149 -3.26 -2.43 6.66
C PHE A 149 -2.48 -2.04 7.91
N MET A 150 -1.30 -1.43 7.79
CA MET A 150 -0.47 -1.08 8.93
C MET A 150 -0.80 0.30 9.52
N PHE A 151 -1.51 1.18 8.79
CA PHE A 151 -1.63 2.58 9.17
C PHE A 151 -3.07 2.96 9.57
N ASP A 152 -3.21 3.51 10.77
CA ASP A 152 -4.48 4.06 11.27
C ASP A 152 -4.39 5.58 11.37
N TYR A 153 -5.16 6.27 10.53
CA TYR A 153 -5.28 7.73 10.53
C TYR A 153 -6.53 8.23 11.26
N LYS A 154 -7.53 7.38 11.47
CA LYS A 154 -8.88 7.80 11.89
C LYS A 154 -9.09 7.65 13.40
N SER A 155 -8.53 6.61 14.01
CA SER A 155 -8.58 6.45 15.48
C SER A 155 -7.47 7.24 16.20
N ALA A 156 -6.45 7.68 15.46
CA ALA A 156 -5.31 8.44 15.99
C ALA A 156 -5.66 9.93 16.16
N THR A 157 -6.34 10.27 17.26
CA THR A 157 -6.80 11.64 17.56
C THR A 157 -5.73 12.54 18.19
N GLU A 158 -4.55 12.00 18.50
CA GLU A 158 -3.44 12.72 19.11
C GLU A 158 -2.22 12.74 18.19
N TRP A 159 -1.31 13.70 18.42
CA TRP A 159 -0.03 13.79 17.69
C TRP A 159 0.71 12.43 17.70
N PRO A 160 1.23 11.92 16.56
CA PRO A 160 1.40 12.58 15.26
C PRO A 160 0.20 12.46 14.29
N PHE A 161 -0.99 12.12 14.80
CA PHE A 161 -2.25 11.91 14.07
C PHE A 161 -2.25 10.70 13.14
N PHE A 162 -1.38 9.73 13.42
CA PHE A 162 -1.45 8.38 12.88
C PHE A 162 -0.86 7.38 13.89
N LYS A 163 -1.27 6.12 13.78
CA LYS A 163 -0.62 4.97 14.43
C LYS A 163 -0.20 3.97 13.38
N ALA A 164 0.94 3.31 13.58
CA ALA A 164 1.41 2.26 12.69
C ALA A 164 1.60 0.94 13.44
N ASP A 165 1.10 -0.15 12.90
CA ASP A 165 1.40 -1.47 13.42
C ASP A 165 1.90 -2.35 12.29
N PHE A 166 3.21 -2.57 12.26
CA PHE A 166 3.83 -3.36 11.21
C PHE A 166 3.40 -4.83 11.26
N THR A 167 3.00 -5.35 12.43
CA THR A 167 2.49 -6.72 12.55
C THR A 167 1.15 -6.92 11.84
N CYS A 168 0.47 -5.82 11.49
CA CYS A 168 -0.79 -5.85 10.75
C CYS A 168 -0.63 -5.96 9.23
N TYR A 169 0.58 -5.95 8.65
CA TYR A 169 0.73 -6.24 7.21
C TYR A 169 0.09 -7.59 6.88
N PRO A 170 -0.69 -7.71 5.78
CA PRO A 170 -1.49 -8.90 5.55
C PRO A 170 -0.60 -10.13 5.36
N ASN A 171 -0.88 -11.17 6.15
CA ASN A 171 -0.23 -12.46 5.98
C ASN A 171 -0.72 -13.18 4.70
N GLU A 172 -0.09 -14.30 4.36
CA GLU A 172 -0.42 -15.03 3.13
C GLU A 172 -1.91 -15.38 3.01
N LYS A 173 -2.56 -15.82 4.10
CA LYS A 173 -3.99 -16.15 4.09
C LYS A 173 -4.83 -14.92 3.74
N GLN A 174 -4.52 -13.76 4.33
CA GLN A 174 -5.23 -12.51 4.07
C GLN A 174 -5.00 -12.01 2.64
N GLN A 175 -3.77 -12.07 2.14
CA GLN A 175 -3.47 -11.71 0.75
C GLN A 175 -4.16 -12.63 -0.25
N MET A 176 -4.18 -13.95 0.01
CA MET A 176 -4.91 -14.91 -0.81
C MET A 176 -6.41 -14.64 -0.80
N ASN A 177 -7.01 -14.37 0.37
CA ASN A 177 -8.43 -14.05 0.47
C ASN A 177 -8.81 -12.81 -0.37
N PHE A 178 -8.00 -11.76 -0.28
CA PHE A 178 -8.16 -10.56 -1.10
C PHE A 178 -8.05 -10.92 -2.59
N LEU A 179 -6.94 -11.55 -2.99
CA LEU A 179 -6.60 -11.77 -4.39
C LEU A 179 -7.51 -12.76 -5.11
N LEU A 180 -8.05 -13.77 -4.43
CA LEU A 180 -9.03 -14.66 -5.05
C LEU A 180 -10.30 -13.89 -5.45
N SER A 181 -10.77 -12.96 -4.62
CA SER A 181 -11.92 -12.10 -4.96
C SER A 181 -11.58 -11.08 -6.05
N TYR A 182 -10.38 -10.49 -6.03
CA TYR A 182 -9.86 -9.66 -7.11
C TYR A 182 -9.87 -10.41 -8.45
N ILE A 183 -9.34 -11.63 -8.49
CA ILE A 183 -9.29 -12.47 -9.69
C ILE A 183 -10.70 -12.84 -10.16
N ASP A 184 -11.61 -13.18 -9.25
CA ASP A 184 -13.01 -13.46 -9.60
C ASP A 184 -13.67 -12.25 -10.27
N ALA A 185 -13.39 -11.03 -9.77
CA ALA A 185 -13.87 -9.80 -10.39
C ALA A 185 -13.25 -9.54 -11.76
N LEU A 186 -11.98 -9.91 -12.00
CA LEU A 186 -11.36 -9.85 -13.33
C LEU A 186 -12.02 -10.83 -14.32
N ILE A 187 -12.34 -12.03 -13.86
CA ILE A 187 -12.98 -13.08 -14.69
C ILE A 187 -14.43 -12.68 -15.01
N ALA A 188 -15.18 -12.16 -14.04
CA ALA A 188 -16.60 -11.87 -14.19
C ALA A 188 -16.94 -10.77 -15.21
N SER A 189 -16.02 -9.85 -15.50
CA SER A 189 -16.24 -8.69 -16.38
C SER A 189 -15.69 -8.84 -17.80
N GLN A 190 -15.15 -9.99 -18.18
CA GLN A 190 -14.65 -10.23 -19.54
C GLN A 190 -14.90 -11.66 -20.06
N ASP A 191 -15.49 -11.77 -21.26
CA ASP A 191 -15.29 -12.92 -22.17
C ASP A 191 -13.80 -13.04 -22.61
N LYS A 192 -13.03 -11.94 -22.56
CA LYS A 192 -11.61 -11.86 -22.96
C LYS A 192 -10.64 -12.55 -21.99
N TYR A 193 -10.94 -12.62 -20.67
CA TYR A 193 -10.12 -13.35 -19.70
C TYR A 193 -10.41 -14.85 -19.72
N ILE A 194 -11.62 -15.27 -20.13
CA ILE A 194 -11.88 -16.67 -20.48
C ILE A 194 -10.92 -17.13 -21.58
N TYR A 195 -10.54 -16.26 -22.53
CA TYR A 195 -9.60 -16.58 -23.62
C TYR A 195 -8.13 -16.69 -23.17
N SER A 196 -7.66 -15.85 -22.24
CA SER A 196 -6.30 -15.95 -21.70
C SER A 196 -6.16 -17.08 -20.68
N ILE A 197 -7.21 -17.33 -19.88
CA ILE A 197 -7.31 -18.54 -19.06
C ILE A 197 -7.41 -19.77 -19.99
N HIS A 198 -8.24 -19.80 -21.03
CA HIS A 198 -8.32 -20.94 -21.98
C HIS A 198 -7.00 -21.23 -22.71
N GLN A 199 -6.19 -20.22 -23.06
CA GLN A 199 -4.85 -20.45 -23.61
C GLN A 199 -3.86 -21.02 -22.58
N ILE A 200 -4.10 -20.78 -21.29
CA ILE A 200 -3.34 -21.37 -20.18
C ILE A 200 -3.90 -22.74 -19.78
N THR A 201 -5.22 -22.95 -19.92
CA THR A 201 -5.96 -24.08 -19.33
C THR A 201 -6.53 -25.07 -20.34
N ASN A 202 -6.35 -24.90 -21.65
CA ASN A 202 -6.72 -25.88 -22.69
C ASN A 202 -8.13 -26.53 -22.52
N GLY A 203 -9.12 -25.83 -21.95
CA GLY A 203 -10.47 -26.36 -21.75
C GLY A 203 -10.64 -27.33 -20.57
N MET A 204 -9.90 -27.12 -19.48
CA MET A 204 -9.81 -27.97 -18.29
C MET A 204 -10.95 -27.81 -17.25
N ASP A 205 -11.07 -28.81 -16.36
CA ASP A 205 -12.13 -29.01 -15.34
C ASP A 205 -12.10 -27.95 -14.21
N TYR A 206 -13.19 -27.78 -13.45
CA TYR A 206 -13.32 -26.80 -12.35
C TYR A 206 -12.20 -26.89 -11.30
N ASN A 207 -11.67 -28.09 -11.05
CA ASN A 207 -10.54 -28.30 -10.13
C ASN A 207 -9.22 -27.71 -10.66
N GLU A 208 -9.04 -27.68 -11.97
CA GLU A 208 -7.86 -27.10 -12.64
C GLU A 208 -7.97 -25.57 -12.69
N ILE A 209 -9.18 -25.02 -12.83
CA ILE A 209 -9.44 -23.56 -12.72
C ILE A 209 -9.07 -23.03 -11.33
N ASP A 210 -9.42 -23.74 -10.26
CA ASP A 210 -9.05 -23.29 -8.90
C ASP A 210 -7.53 -23.36 -8.66
N PHE A 211 -6.86 -24.39 -9.19
CA PHE A 211 -5.40 -24.48 -9.16
C PHE A 211 -4.74 -23.28 -9.87
N ASP A 212 -5.25 -22.88 -11.03
CA ASP A 212 -4.71 -21.73 -11.77
C ASP A 212 -5.04 -20.38 -11.11
N ARG A 213 -6.22 -20.22 -10.48
CA ARG A 213 -6.54 -19.04 -9.66
C ARG A 213 -5.57 -18.90 -8.51
N ASN A 214 -5.30 -19.98 -7.77
CA ASN A 214 -4.34 -19.96 -6.67
C ASN A 214 -2.92 -19.66 -7.17
N LYS A 215 -2.50 -20.22 -8.31
CA LYS A 215 -1.20 -19.95 -8.93
C LYS A 215 -1.07 -18.48 -9.35
N LEU A 216 -2.11 -17.92 -9.98
CA LEU A 216 -2.14 -16.50 -10.35
C LEU A 216 -2.13 -15.59 -9.12
N ALA A 217 -2.90 -15.93 -8.08
CA ALA A 217 -2.88 -15.20 -6.82
C ALA A 217 -1.47 -15.16 -6.22
N ARG A 218 -0.75 -16.29 -6.18
CA ARG A 218 0.65 -16.35 -5.72
C ARG A 218 1.60 -15.49 -6.56
N LYS A 219 1.39 -15.40 -7.89
CA LYS A 219 2.13 -14.46 -8.74
C LYS A 219 1.85 -13.02 -8.34
N ILE A 220 0.58 -12.65 -8.15
CA ILE A 220 0.18 -11.29 -7.76
C ILE A 220 0.67 -10.95 -6.35
N ILE A 221 0.71 -11.90 -5.41
CA ILE A 221 1.32 -11.73 -4.08
C ILE A 221 2.78 -11.27 -4.23
N LYS A 222 3.54 -11.95 -5.10
CA LYS A 222 4.93 -11.56 -5.37
C LYS A 222 4.98 -10.14 -5.94
N GLU A 223 4.18 -9.83 -6.96
CA GLU A 223 4.10 -8.48 -7.53
C GLU A 223 3.81 -7.43 -6.44
N ALA A 224 2.74 -7.62 -5.66
CA ALA A 224 2.31 -6.70 -4.62
C ALA A 224 3.37 -6.50 -3.54
N ASN A 225 4.00 -7.56 -3.03
CA ASN A 225 4.99 -7.44 -1.95
C ASN A 225 6.28 -6.75 -2.41
N TYR A 226 6.72 -6.92 -3.66
CA TYR A 226 7.85 -6.16 -4.19
C TYR A 226 7.47 -4.69 -4.44
N PHE A 227 6.29 -4.43 -5.00
CA PHE A 227 5.84 -3.06 -5.24
C PHE A 227 5.38 -2.31 -3.98
N ALA A 228 5.09 -3.00 -2.87
CA ALA A 228 4.91 -2.39 -1.56
C ALA A 228 6.19 -1.66 -1.07
N LEU A 229 7.38 -2.10 -1.50
CA LEU A 229 8.61 -1.32 -1.32
C LEU A 229 8.52 0.04 -2.02
N ALA A 230 8.00 0.05 -3.25
CA ALA A 230 7.78 1.29 -3.99
C ALA A 230 6.74 2.19 -3.31
N ALA A 231 5.66 1.61 -2.79
CA ALA A 231 4.67 2.35 -2.02
C ALA A 231 5.29 3.00 -0.77
N HIS A 232 6.02 2.24 0.06
CA HIS A 232 6.70 2.81 1.22
C HIS A 232 7.68 3.92 0.84
N PHE A 233 8.47 3.73 -0.21
CA PHE A 233 9.44 4.71 -0.67
C PHE A 233 8.76 5.98 -1.21
N PHE A 234 7.72 5.83 -2.04
CA PHE A 234 6.92 6.92 -2.57
C PHE A 234 6.31 7.77 -1.46
N TRP A 235 5.61 7.14 -0.52
CA TRP A 235 4.93 7.85 0.57
C TRP A 235 5.90 8.43 1.60
N THR A 236 7.11 7.89 1.71
CA THR A 236 8.21 8.53 2.46
C THR A 236 8.57 9.88 1.85
N LEU A 237 8.83 9.91 0.54
CA LEU A 237 9.21 11.14 -0.16
C LEU A 237 8.07 12.14 -0.25
N TRP A 238 6.84 11.68 -0.50
CA TRP A 238 5.64 12.49 -0.42
C TRP A 238 5.53 13.19 0.93
N ALA A 239 5.73 12.46 2.03
CA ALA A 239 5.60 13.02 3.37
C ALA A 239 6.70 14.06 3.66
N ILE A 240 7.93 13.82 3.22
CA ILE A 240 9.01 14.83 3.28
C ILE A 240 8.61 16.09 2.51
N HIS A 241 8.01 15.96 1.33
CA HIS A 241 7.53 17.10 0.54
C HIS A 241 6.37 17.84 1.22
N MET A 242 5.46 17.10 1.86
CA MET A 242 4.31 17.67 2.55
C MET A 242 4.70 18.38 3.85
N ALA A 243 5.78 17.99 4.52
CA ALA A 243 6.26 18.62 5.75
C ALA A 243 6.48 20.14 5.64
N VAL A 244 6.73 20.67 4.43
CA VAL A 244 6.92 22.12 4.20
C VAL A 244 5.77 22.80 3.49
N SER A 245 4.87 22.04 2.85
CA SER A 245 3.86 22.57 1.93
C SER A 245 2.43 22.40 2.45
N ALA A 246 2.20 21.44 3.33
CA ALA A 246 0.88 21.11 3.84
C ALA A 246 0.41 22.07 4.93
N THR A 247 -0.89 22.33 4.96
CA THR A 247 -1.55 23.11 6.00
C THR A 247 -2.21 22.23 7.06
N ILE A 248 -2.44 20.95 6.76
CA ILE A 248 -3.04 19.99 7.66
C ILE A 248 -2.05 19.67 8.77
N LYS A 249 -2.51 19.70 10.03
CA LYS A 249 -1.69 19.32 11.17
C LYS A 249 -1.53 17.80 11.21
N PHE A 250 -0.38 17.32 10.74
CA PHE A 250 -0.03 15.91 10.67
C PHE A 250 1.48 15.75 10.86
N GLY A 251 1.93 14.70 11.54
CA GLY A 251 3.35 14.43 11.75
C GLY A 251 4.03 13.88 10.50
N TYR A 252 4.21 14.71 9.47
CA TYR A 252 4.69 14.28 8.15
C TYR A 252 6.08 13.64 8.20
N LEU A 253 7.04 14.18 8.95
CA LEU A 253 8.37 13.58 9.04
C LEU A 253 8.41 12.34 9.94
N GLN A 254 7.58 12.29 10.98
CA GLN A 254 7.36 11.08 11.77
C GLN A 254 6.78 9.96 10.89
N TYR A 255 5.84 10.31 10.00
CA TYR A 255 5.26 9.40 9.02
C TYR A 255 6.28 8.95 7.98
N ALA A 256 7.07 9.88 7.42
CA ALA A 256 8.17 9.56 6.50
C ALA A 256 9.15 8.55 7.12
N ARG A 257 9.57 8.79 8.36
CA ARG A 257 10.41 7.88 9.14
C ARG A 257 9.77 6.51 9.29
N THR A 258 8.48 6.47 9.60
CA THR A 258 7.72 5.22 9.79
C THR A 258 7.62 4.43 8.48
N ARG A 259 7.28 5.08 7.36
CA ARG A 259 7.22 4.45 6.02
C ARG A 259 8.60 3.94 5.58
N LEU A 260 9.67 4.71 5.78
CA LEU A 260 11.03 4.29 5.46
C LEU A 260 11.52 3.13 6.35
N THR A 261 11.06 3.06 7.59
CA THR A 261 11.31 1.91 8.46
C THR A 261 10.68 0.65 7.91
N ALA A 262 9.39 0.72 7.55
CA ALA A 262 8.68 -0.40 6.92
C ALA A 262 9.34 -0.84 5.61
N TYR A 263 9.78 0.12 4.77
CA TYR A 263 10.56 -0.15 3.57
C TYR A 263 11.78 -1.03 3.85
N TYR A 264 12.65 -0.64 4.78
CA TYR A 264 13.88 -1.38 5.06
C TYR A 264 13.61 -2.74 5.72
N LEU A 265 12.62 -2.83 6.61
CA LEU A 265 12.22 -4.10 7.22
C LEU A 265 11.73 -5.08 6.15
N GLN A 266 10.83 -4.64 5.28
CA GLN A 266 10.29 -5.44 4.20
C GLN A 266 11.35 -5.81 3.16
N ARG A 267 12.22 -4.87 2.79
CA ARG A 267 13.30 -5.12 1.83
C ARG A 267 14.22 -6.23 2.35
N ASN A 268 14.67 -6.14 3.60
CA ASN A 268 15.55 -7.15 4.18
C ASN A 268 14.87 -8.53 4.19
N MET A 269 13.58 -8.61 4.53
CA MET A 269 12.83 -9.87 4.45
C MET A 269 12.76 -10.44 3.04
N LEU A 270 12.63 -9.59 2.01
CA LEU A 270 12.56 -10.01 0.61
C LEU A 270 13.94 -10.32 -0.01
N THR A 271 15.04 -9.89 0.62
CA THR A 271 16.42 -10.09 0.11
C THR A 271 17.26 -11.09 0.90
N ASP A 272 16.97 -11.36 2.17
CA ASP A 272 17.79 -12.23 3.05
C ASP A 272 17.65 -13.74 2.78
N VAL A 273 16.78 -14.17 1.86
CA VAL A 273 16.56 -15.59 1.57
C VAL A 273 17.16 -15.96 0.21
N ASN A 274 18.16 -16.85 0.26
CA ASN A 274 18.87 -17.42 -0.87
C ASN A 274 17.96 -17.81 -2.04
N HIS A 275 18.46 -17.53 -3.25
CA HIS A 275 17.86 -17.61 -4.59
C HIS A 275 17.20 -18.94 -5.06
N ASN A 276 16.88 -19.90 -4.19
CA ASN A 276 16.58 -21.26 -4.65
C ASN A 276 15.14 -21.76 -4.55
N GLU A 277 14.17 -21.05 -3.96
CA GLU A 277 12.78 -21.54 -3.96
C GLU A 277 11.74 -20.45 -4.26
N LEU A 278 10.88 -20.75 -5.23
CA LEU A 278 9.78 -19.93 -5.79
C LEU A 278 8.59 -19.81 -4.83
N THR A 279 8.82 -19.76 -3.52
CA THR A 279 7.74 -19.57 -2.54
C THR A 279 7.40 -18.08 -2.50
N PRO A 280 6.13 -17.67 -2.60
CA PRO A 280 5.75 -16.26 -2.48
C PRO A 280 6.21 -15.72 -1.12
N MET A 281 7.24 -14.88 -1.11
CA MET A 281 7.73 -14.26 0.11
C MET A 281 6.73 -13.19 0.53
N VAL A 282 5.91 -13.55 1.52
CA VAL A 282 5.05 -12.61 2.24
C VAL A 282 5.83 -12.10 3.44
N PRO A 283 6.08 -10.79 3.55
CA PRO A 283 6.66 -10.19 4.74
C PRO A 283 5.83 -10.55 5.97
N GLN A 284 6.46 -11.10 7.01
CA GLN A 284 5.82 -11.43 8.28
C GLN A 284 6.56 -10.73 9.41
N PHE A 285 5.97 -9.67 9.94
CA PHE A 285 6.53 -8.90 11.05
C PHE A 285 6.07 -9.49 12.38
N THR A 286 7.00 -9.75 13.30
CA THR A 286 6.72 -10.17 14.68
C THR A 286 7.33 -9.19 15.65
N GLU A 287 6.78 -9.05 16.86
CA GLU A 287 7.36 -8.16 17.87
C GLU A 287 8.83 -8.45 18.16
N ASP A 288 9.22 -9.73 18.22
CA ASP A 288 10.62 -10.13 18.46
C ASP A 288 11.56 -9.74 17.32
N LEU A 289 11.15 -9.98 16.08
CA LEU A 289 11.93 -9.61 14.90
C LEU A 289 12.10 -8.09 14.84
N LEU A 290 11.03 -7.39 15.16
CA LEU A 290 11.05 -5.96 15.16
C LEU A 290 11.92 -5.43 16.33
N ARG A 291 11.76 -5.90 17.58
CA ARG A 291 12.58 -5.49 18.74
C ARG A 291 14.06 -5.84 18.58
N SER A 292 14.38 -6.91 17.86
CA SER A 292 15.77 -7.27 17.50
C SER A 292 16.33 -6.47 16.32
N SER A 293 15.49 -5.71 15.61
CA SER A 293 15.91 -4.86 14.50
C SER A 293 16.97 -3.85 14.95
N LYS A 294 18.09 -3.85 14.24
CA LYS A 294 19.15 -2.85 14.42
C LYS A 294 18.79 -1.51 13.77
N ASN A 295 17.65 -1.40 13.08
CA ASN A 295 17.23 -0.17 12.41
C ASN A 295 17.00 0.95 13.45
N PRO A 296 17.76 2.06 13.40
CA PRO A 296 17.65 3.16 14.36
C PRO A 296 16.24 3.75 14.44
N PHE A 297 15.52 3.79 13.32
CA PHE A 297 14.15 4.29 13.29
C PHE A 297 13.17 3.39 13.99
N TYR A 298 13.32 2.08 13.84
CA TYR A 298 12.45 1.14 14.53
C TYR A 298 12.65 1.21 16.05
N LYS A 299 13.91 1.34 16.50
CA LYS A 299 14.21 1.56 17.93
C LYS A 299 13.61 2.86 18.46
N SER A 300 13.62 3.92 17.66
CA SER A 300 13.01 5.21 18.01
C SER A 300 11.48 5.12 18.05
N TYR A 301 10.88 4.39 17.09
CA TYR A 301 9.45 4.11 17.03
C TYR A 301 8.97 3.33 18.25
N ILE A 302 9.58 2.18 18.58
CA ILE A 302 9.19 1.36 19.74
C ILE A 302 9.33 2.13 21.04
N LYS A 303 10.41 2.90 21.22
CA LYS A 303 10.56 3.77 22.41
C LYS A 303 9.44 4.81 22.56
N THR A 304 8.80 5.19 21.46
CA THR A 304 7.67 6.13 21.45
C THR A 304 6.36 5.39 21.75
N VAL A 305 6.14 4.22 21.16
CA VAL A 305 4.98 3.36 21.43
C VAL A 305 4.96 2.87 22.89
N ASP A 306 6.10 2.38 23.41
CA ASP A 306 6.25 1.89 24.79
C ASP A 306 6.08 3.01 25.85
N LYS A 307 6.01 4.29 25.46
CA LYS A 307 5.73 5.43 26.37
C LYS A 307 4.25 5.84 26.40
N ILE A 308 3.46 5.37 25.43
CA ILE A 308 2.05 5.71 25.25
C ILE A 308 1.14 4.61 25.86
N ILE A 309 1.71 3.44 26.17
CA ILE A 309 1.08 2.33 26.91
C ILE A 309 1.50 2.40 28.39
#